data_AF-A0A8R7TPQ1-F1
#
_entry.id   AF-A0A8R7TPQ1-F1
#
_cell.length_a   1.000
_cell.length_b   1.000
_cell.length_c   1.000
_cell.angle_alpha   90.00
_cell.angle_beta   90.00
_cell.angle_gamma   90.00
#
_symmetry.space_group_name_H-M   'P 1'
#
loop_
_entity.id
_entity.type
_entity.pdbx_description
1 polymer ?
#
loop_
_entity_poly.entity_id
_entity_poly.type
_entity_poly.pdbx_seq_one_letter_code
_entity_poly.pdbx_strand_id
1 'polypeptide(L)'
;METVPGALKFIINSCGHAFCSSCVAQYVAAKLDDNVCPIECPQPGCQDGTIEPERCHSIIPTDLLDKWGLLLCELAIGAKRMYCPYPECSALLLADDEAGAAAIAEAECPHCHRLFCARCAVPWHVGFGCLEFQKLGQDERGREDLLLRRLVGREGWQRCPECQMFVEKSEGCNYIKCRCGYSFCYRCASELSAQNHHCNNCKP
;
A
#
# COMPACT_ATOMS: atom_id res chain seq x y z
N MET A 1 -9.12 -12.52 -50.45
CA MET A 1 -8.47 -11.19 -50.45
C MET A 1 -9.50 -10.20 -50.96
N GLU A 2 -10.23 -9.57 -50.04
CA GLU A 2 -11.20 -8.54 -50.42
C GLU A 2 -10.44 -7.24 -50.69
N THR A 3 -10.62 -6.68 -51.88
CA THR A 3 -9.98 -5.44 -52.33
C THR A 3 -10.63 -4.25 -51.63
N VAL A 4 -9.93 -3.69 -50.65
CA VAL A 4 -10.40 -2.51 -49.89
C VAL A 4 -10.24 -1.25 -50.75
N PRO A 5 -11.30 -0.45 -50.97
CA PRO A 5 -11.20 0.86 -51.62
C PRO A 5 -10.20 1.76 -50.89
N GLY A 6 -9.41 2.55 -51.63
CA GLY A 6 -8.28 3.34 -51.12
C GLY A 6 -8.58 4.37 -50.02
N ALA A 7 -9.84 4.55 -49.61
CA ALA A 7 -10.27 5.56 -48.66
C ALA A 7 -10.25 5.14 -47.18
N LEU A 8 -9.97 3.87 -46.86
CA LEU A 8 -9.99 3.34 -45.48
C LEU A 8 -8.73 2.51 -45.15
N LYS A 9 -7.56 2.99 -45.60
CA LYS A 9 -6.27 2.32 -45.36
C LYS A 9 -5.56 2.92 -44.15
N PHE A 10 -5.23 2.08 -43.19
CA PHE A 10 -4.40 2.40 -42.04
C PHE A 10 -3.01 1.80 -42.25
N ILE A 11 -1.97 2.65 -42.27
CA ILE A 11 -0.58 2.25 -42.49
C ILE A 11 0.17 2.33 -41.18
N ILE A 12 0.82 1.26 -40.71
CA ILE A 12 1.65 1.26 -39.50
C ILE A 12 3.01 1.88 -39.84
N ASN A 13 3.39 2.97 -39.16
CA ASN A 13 4.56 3.77 -39.55
C ASN A 13 5.88 3.03 -39.38
N SER A 14 5.99 2.22 -38.32
CA SER A 14 7.26 1.55 -37.99
C SER A 14 7.61 0.41 -38.95
N CYS A 15 6.63 -0.20 -39.61
CA CYS A 15 6.86 -1.34 -40.52
C CYS A 15 6.24 -1.20 -41.93
N GLY A 16 5.47 -0.15 -42.20
CA GLY A 16 4.87 0.14 -43.50
C GLY A 16 3.68 -0.74 -43.91
N HIS A 17 3.26 -1.71 -43.08
CA HIS A 17 2.13 -2.59 -43.39
C HIS A 17 0.80 -1.83 -43.37
N ALA A 18 -0.06 -2.12 -44.35
CA ALA A 18 -1.33 -1.44 -44.53
C ALA A 18 -2.52 -2.39 -44.37
N PHE A 19 -3.49 -1.98 -43.57
CA PHE A 19 -4.72 -2.72 -43.26
C PHE A 19 -5.94 -1.84 -43.43
N CYS A 20 -7.13 -2.43 -43.41
CA CYS A 20 -8.36 -1.65 -43.39
C CYS A 20 -8.57 -1.02 -42.00
N SER A 21 -9.03 0.23 -41.93
CA SER A 21 -9.23 0.94 -40.65
C SER A 21 -10.15 0.18 -39.68
N SER A 22 -11.23 -0.44 -40.19
CA SER A 22 -12.12 -1.27 -39.37
C SER A 22 -11.46 -2.55 -38.87
N CYS A 23 -10.58 -3.16 -39.66
CA CYS A 23 -9.79 -4.33 -39.28
C CYS A 23 -8.85 -3.99 -38.12
N VAL A 24 -8.18 -2.84 -38.21
CA VAL A 24 -7.29 -2.34 -37.16
C VAL A 24 -8.08 -2.01 -35.89
N ALA A 25 -9.23 -1.35 -36.02
CA ALA A 25 -10.09 -1.04 -34.88
C ALA A 25 -10.55 -2.30 -34.13
N GLN A 26 -10.99 -3.33 -34.86
CA GLN A 26 -11.39 -4.62 -34.27
C GLN A 26 -10.21 -5.35 -33.63
N TYR A 27 -9.04 -5.34 -34.28
CA TYR A 27 -7.84 -5.96 -33.75
C TYR A 27 -7.38 -5.29 -32.44
N VAL A 28 -7.34 -3.95 -32.43
CA VAL A 28 -6.99 -3.17 -31.24
C VAL A 28 -7.98 -3.45 -30.11
N ALA A 29 -9.29 -3.43 -30.39
CA ALA A 29 -10.31 -3.74 -29.39
C ALA A 29 -10.13 -5.14 -28.78
N ALA A 30 -9.92 -6.16 -29.61
CA ALA A 30 -9.67 -7.53 -29.13
C ALA A 30 -8.41 -7.63 -28.27
N LYS A 31 -7.32 -6.97 -28.67
CA LYS A 31 -6.07 -6.95 -27.88
C LYS A 31 -6.23 -6.24 -26.54
N LEU A 32 -6.97 -5.14 -26.51
CA LEU A 32 -7.27 -4.43 -25.27
C LEU A 32 -8.20 -5.22 -24.36
N ASP A 33 -9.14 -6.00 -24.91
CA ASP A 33 -9.97 -6.92 -24.12
C ASP A 33 -9.16 -8.05 -23.48
N ASP A 34 -8.13 -8.54 -24.17
CA ASP A 34 -7.14 -9.47 -23.62
C ASP A 34 -6.10 -8.81 -22.69
N ASN A 35 -6.19 -7.49 -22.45
CA ASN A 35 -5.21 -6.67 -21.72
C ASN A 35 -3.78 -6.78 -22.27
N VAL A 36 -3.63 -6.98 -23.58
CA VAL A 36 -2.33 -7.09 -24.25
C VAL A 36 -1.85 -5.71 -24.68
N CYS A 37 -0.70 -5.29 -24.15
CA CYS A 37 0.04 -4.11 -24.57
C CYS A 37 1.56 -4.37 -24.43
N PRO A 38 2.42 -3.74 -25.27
CA PRO A 38 2.07 -2.90 -26.44
C PRO A 38 1.37 -3.70 -27.56
N ILE A 39 0.61 -3.02 -28.42
CA ILE A 39 -0.11 -3.67 -29.52
C ILE A 39 0.79 -3.72 -30.76
N GLU A 40 1.24 -4.92 -31.09
CA GLU A 40 2.09 -5.19 -32.25
C GLU A 40 1.31 -5.15 -33.58
N CYS A 41 2.06 -5.11 -34.69
CA CYS A 41 1.50 -5.18 -36.03
C CYS A 41 0.75 -6.50 -36.24
N PRO A 42 -0.47 -6.47 -36.84
CA PRO A 42 -1.22 -7.67 -37.16
C PRO A 42 -0.54 -8.60 -38.17
N GLN A 43 0.48 -8.13 -38.88
CA GLN A 43 1.22 -8.92 -39.88
C GLN A 43 2.03 -10.01 -39.16
N PRO A 44 1.77 -11.31 -39.44
CA PRO A 44 2.55 -12.39 -38.85
C PRO A 44 4.04 -12.26 -39.20
N GLY A 45 4.91 -12.35 -38.19
CA GLY A 45 6.36 -12.27 -38.34
C GLY A 45 6.93 -10.85 -38.42
N CYS A 46 6.10 -9.81 -38.27
CA CYS A 46 6.59 -8.44 -38.16
C CYS A 46 7.02 -8.14 -36.71
N GLN A 47 8.31 -7.91 -36.49
CA GLN A 47 8.88 -7.62 -35.16
C GLN A 47 9.03 -6.12 -34.89
N ASP A 48 9.07 -5.30 -35.95
CA ASP A 48 9.32 -3.86 -35.85
C ASP A 48 8.03 -3.02 -35.80
N GLY A 49 6.88 -3.69 -35.89
CA GLY A 49 5.58 -3.07 -36.07
C GLY A 49 4.85 -2.83 -34.75
N THR A 50 4.56 -1.57 -34.39
CA THR A 50 3.73 -1.22 -33.23
C THR A 50 2.66 -0.22 -33.63
N ILE A 51 1.44 -0.41 -33.14
CA ILE A 51 0.33 0.52 -33.36
C ILE A 51 0.33 1.56 -32.24
N GLU A 52 0.37 2.84 -32.62
CA GLU A 52 0.36 3.99 -31.71
C GLU A 52 -1.09 4.43 -31.39
N PRO A 53 -1.47 4.63 -30.12
CA PRO A 53 -2.81 5.05 -29.71
C PRO A 53 -3.29 6.33 -30.40
N GLU A 54 -2.40 7.30 -30.60
CA GLU A 54 -2.69 8.61 -31.18
C GLU A 54 -3.28 8.48 -32.59
N ARG A 55 -2.89 7.43 -33.31
CA ARG A 55 -3.35 7.17 -34.67
C ARG A 55 -4.69 6.46 -34.71
N CYS A 56 -5.05 5.80 -33.62
CA CYS A 56 -6.32 5.10 -33.48
C CYS A 56 -7.47 6.03 -33.06
N HIS A 57 -7.19 7.28 -32.67
CA HIS A 57 -8.22 8.23 -32.19
C HIS A 57 -9.40 8.44 -33.15
N SER A 58 -9.20 8.27 -34.46
CA SER A 58 -10.25 8.41 -35.48
C SER A 58 -11.01 7.12 -35.79
N ILE A 59 -10.55 5.97 -35.30
CA ILE A 59 -11.07 4.64 -35.68
C ILE A 59 -11.57 3.82 -34.49
N ILE A 60 -11.25 4.19 -33.25
CA ILE A 60 -11.76 3.56 -32.03
C ILE A 60 -12.47 4.57 -31.10
N PRO A 61 -13.47 4.12 -30.32
CA PRO A 61 -14.11 4.92 -29.28
C PRO A 61 -13.16 5.47 -28.20
N THR A 62 -13.54 6.59 -27.57
CA THR A 62 -12.73 7.27 -26.53
C THR A 62 -12.49 6.40 -25.29
N ASP A 63 -13.49 5.63 -24.87
CA ASP A 63 -13.40 4.67 -23.76
C ASP A 63 -12.34 3.57 -24.02
N LEU A 64 -12.19 3.13 -25.26
CA LEU A 64 -11.13 2.21 -25.67
C LEU A 64 -9.75 2.86 -25.66
N LEU A 65 -9.65 4.14 -26.03
CA LEU A 65 -8.40 4.92 -25.91
C LEU A 65 -8.00 5.11 -24.46
N ASP A 66 -8.95 5.43 -23.58
CA ASP A 66 -8.71 5.60 -22.14
C ASP A 66 -8.20 4.29 -21.53
N LYS A 67 -8.84 3.17 -21.86
CA LYS A 67 -8.40 1.82 -21.45
C LYS A 67 -6.98 1.52 -21.94
N TRP A 68 -6.66 1.85 -23.19
CA TRP A 68 -5.32 1.65 -23.74
C TRP A 68 -4.29 2.52 -23.02
N GLY A 69 -4.61 3.78 -22.76
CA GLY A 69 -3.75 4.69 -22.00
C GLY A 69 -3.44 4.15 -20.60
N LEU A 70 -4.43 3.64 -19.89
CA LEU A 70 -4.24 3.00 -18.58
C LEU A 70 -3.27 1.80 -18.66
N LEU A 71 -3.46 0.90 -19.62
CA LEU A 71 -2.57 -0.27 -19.79
C LEU A 71 -1.13 0.14 -20.13
N LEU A 72 -0.93 1.19 -20.96
CA LEU A 72 0.39 1.71 -21.26
C LEU A 72 1.05 2.36 -20.04
N CYS A 73 0.29 3.12 -19.24
CA CYS A 73 0.77 3.66 -17.98
C CYS A 73 1.17 2.54 -17.00
N GLU A 74 0.36 1.50 -16.88
CA GLU A 74 0.67 0.34 -16.04
C GLU A 74 1.98 -0.35 -16.46
N LEU A 75 2.22 -0.52 -17.76
CA LEU A 75 3.45 -1.10 -18.29
C LEU A 75 4.67 -0.21 -18.09
N ALA A 76 4.52 1.09 -18.33
CA ALA A 76 5.62 2.05 -18.25
C ALA A 76 6.12 2.27 -16.82
N ILE A 77 5.20 2.28 -15.85
CA ILE A 77 5.53 2.58 -14.45
C ILE A 77 6.10 1.34 -13.73
N GLY A 78 5.94 0.13 -14.30
CA GLY A 78 6.25 -1.11 -13.57
C GLY A 78 5.47 -1.19 -12.25
N ALA A 79 4.35 -0.47 -12.15
CA ALA A 79 3.81 -0.06 -10.88
C ALA A 79 3.34 -1.26 -10.07
N LYS A 80 3.79 -1.34 -8.82
CA LYS A 80 3.23 -2.31 -7.90
C LYS A 80 1.79 -1.91 -7.60
N ARG A 81 0.85 -2.75 -8.03
CA ARG A 81 -0.57 -2.60 -7.72
C ARG A 81 -0.79 -2.83 -6.23
N MET A 82 -1.51 -1.91 -5.60
CA MET A 82 -1.96 -2.09 -4.23
C MET A 82 -3.37 -1.52 -4.04
N TYR A 83 -4.03 -1.91 -2.97
CA TYR A 83 -5.36 -1.39 -2.64
C TYR A 83 -5.32 -0.53 -1.39
N CYS A 84 -6.19 0.48 -1.36
CA CYS A 84 -6.43 1.25 -0.16
C CYS A 84 -6.88 0.31 0.97
N PRO A 85 -6.20 0.30 2.13
CA PRO A 85 -6.49 -0.67 3.20
C PRO A 85 -7.76 -0.33 3.99
N TYR A 86 -8.42 0.79 3.69
CA TYR A 86 -9.69 1.15 4.27
C TYR A 86 -10.82 0.45 3.51
N PRO A 87 -11.60 -0.45 4.14
CA PRO A 87 -12.64 -1.23 3.45
C PRO A 87 -13.66 -0.36 2.70
N GLU A 88 -14.04 0.77 3.30
CA GLU A 88 -14.98 1.75 2.71
C GLU A 88 -14.47 2.41 1.42
N CYS A 89 -13.15 2.35 1.15
CA CYS A 89 -12.54 2.95 -0.03
C CYS A 89 -12.10 1.87 -1.02
N SER A 90 -11.21 0.97 -0.59
CA SER A 90 -10.68 -0.15 -1.39
C SER A 90 -10.21 0.22 -2.80
N ALA A 91 -9.90 1.50 -3.05
CA ALA A 91 -9.48 1.98 -4.37
C ALA A 91 -8.13 1.37 -4.76
N LEU A 92 -7.97 1.07 -6.05
CA LEU A 92 -6.70 0.62 -6.63
C LEU A 92 -5.72 1.79 -6.68
N LEU A 93 -4.52 1.58 -6.17
CA LEU A 93 -3.42 2.53 -6.13
C LEU A 93 -2.22 1.94 -6.89
N LEU A 94 -1.52 2.80 -7.61
CA LEU A 94 -0.27 2.48 -8.29
C LEU A 94 0.89 3.02 -7.43
N ALA A 95 1.81 2.15 -7.05
CA ALA A 95 3.01 2.54 -6.32
C ALA A 95 4.22 2.52 -7.26
N ASP A 96 4.99 3.61 -7.25
CA ASP A 96 6.27 3.71 -7.95
C ASP A 96 7.32 2.84 -7.25
N ASP A 97 8.06 2.04 -8.02
CA ASP A 97 9.12 1.15 -7.51
C ASP A 97 10.36 1.91 -6.98
N GLU A 98 10.46 3.22 -7.23
CA GLU A 98 11.63 4.03 -6.83
C GLU A 98 11.68 4.37 -5.32
N ALA A 99 10.60 4.15 -4.58
CA ALA A 99 10.60 4.31 -3.12
C ALA A 99 11.27 3.09 -2.46
N GLY A 100 12.61 3.06 -2.53
CA GLY A 100 13.45 1.98 -2.01
C GLY A 100 13.03 1.49 -0.62
N ALA A 101 13.18 0.17 -0.42
CA ALA A 101 12.72 -0.65 0.72
C ALA A 101 13.06 -0.17 2.15
N ALA A 102 13.79 0.92 2.32
CA ALA A 102 14.31 1.42 3.59
C ALA A 102 13.42 2.48 4.27
N ALA A 103 12.60 3.25 3.53
CA ALA A 103 11.81 4.31 4.13
C ALA A 103 10.43 3.81 4.60
N ILE A 104 9.98 4.30 5.74
CA ILE A 104 8.60 4.17 6.18
C ILE A 104 7.75 4.89 5.13
N ALA A 105 7.08 4.14 4.26
CA ALA A 105 6.27 4.72 3.18
C ALA A 105 4.90 5.13 3.74
N GLU A 106 4.89 6.22 4.53
CA GLU A 106 3.67 6.99 4.76
C GLU A 106 3.13 7.42 3.40
N ALA A 107 1.90 7.04 3.08
CA ALA A 107 1.24 7.39 1.83
C ALA A 107 -0.18 7.86 2.10
N GLU A 108 -0.66 8.81 1.30
CA GLU A 108 -2.04 9.29 1.36
C GLU A 108 -2.84 8.68 0.20
N CYS A 109 -4.04 8.16 0.49
CA CYS A 109 -4.92 7.69 -0.56
C CYS A 109 -5.57 8.88 -1.27
N PRO A 110 -5.43 9.05 -2.59
CA PRO A 110 -6.03 10.17 -3.33
C PRO A 110 -7.57 10.12 -3.41
N HIS A 111 -8.18 8.97 -3.09
CA HIS A 111 -9.64 8.80 -3.13
C HIS A 111 -10.32 9.14 -1.81
N CYS A 112 -9.69 8.81 -0.67
CA CYS A 112 -10.29 9.01 0.65
C CYS A 112 -9.48 9.93 1.57
N HIS A 113 -8.32 10.41 1.11
CA HIS A 113 -7.41 11.32 1.83
C HIS A 113 -6.97 10.79 3.20
N ARG A 114 -6.97 9.46 3.37
CA ARG A 114 -6.50 8.82 4.59
C ARG A 114 -5.08 8.32 4.42
N LEU A 115 -4.27 8.52 5.45
CA LEU A 115 -2.90 8.03 5.52
C LEU A 115 -2.88 6.52 5.75
N PHE A 116 -1.97 5.84 5.08
CA PHE A 116 -1.71 4.41 5.25
C PHE A 116 -0.22 4.10 5.10
N CYS A 117 0.17 2.91 5.55
CA CYS A 117 1.54 2.43 5.35
C CYS A 117 1.61 1.62 4.06
N ALA A 118 2.29 2.13 3.03
CA ALA A 118 2.37 1.45 1.74
C ALA A 118 3.17 0.13 1.80
N ARG A 119 4.10 0.02 2.75
CA ARG A 119 4.87 -1.21 2.98
C ARG A 119 4.05 -2.31 3.67
N CYS A 120 3.27 -1.96 4.67
CA CYS A 120 2.46 -2.91 5.44
C CYS A 120 1.08 -3.17 4.82
N ALA A 121 0.61 -2.29 3.92
CA ALA A 121 -0.75 -2.29 3.38
C ALA A 121 -1.83 -2.28 4.48
N VAL A 122 -1.66 -1.41 5.49
CA VAL A 122 -2.58 -1.22 6.63
C VAL A 122 -2.81 0.26 6.91
N PRO A 123 -3.87 0.63 7.65
CA PRO A 123 -4.05 1.99 8.15
C PRO A 123 -2.79 2.52 8.85
N TRP A 124 -2.55 3.82 8.73
CA TRP A 124 -1.30 4.42 9.20
C TRP A 124 -1.06 4.19 10.70
N HIS A 125 0.13 3.70 11.04
CA HIS A 125 0.53 3.33 12.40
C HIS A 125 1.58 4.31 12.97
N VAL A 126 1.12 5.47 13.43
CA VAL A 126 2.00 6.56 13.87
C VAL A 126 2.88 6.15 15.06
N GLY A 127 4.19 6.41 14.97
CA GLY A 127 5.13 6.22 16.08
C GLY A 127 5.66 4.79 16.25
N PHE A 128 5.35 3.90 15.32
CA PHE A 128 5.93 2.55 15.25
C PHE A 128 6.62 2.34 13.92
N GLY A 129 7.82 1.77 13.96
CA GLY A 129 8.41 1.20 12.76
C GLY A 129 7.59 0.00 12.29
N CYS A 130 7.58 -0.30 10.98
CA CYS A 130 6.79 -1.43 10.46
C CYS A 130 7.16 -2.78 11.12
N LEU A 131 8.43 -2.98 11.49
CA LEU A 131 8.88 -4.17 12.21
C LEU A 131 8.28 -4.27 13.62
N GLU A 132 8.14 -3.14 14.32
CA GLU A 132 7.53 -3.11 15.65
C GLU A 132 6.02 -3.33 15.54
N PHE A 133 5.38 -2.68 14.57
CA PHE A 133 3.97 -2.84 14.29
C PHE A 133 3.60 -4.30 13.96
N GLN A 134 4.43 -5.00 13.18
CA GLN A 134 4.22 -6.40 12.85
C GLN A 134 4.32 -7.35 14.06
N LYS A 135 5.04 -6.97 15.13
CA LYS A 135 5.13 -7.75 16.36
C LYS A 135 3.91 -7.59 17.27
N LEU A 136 3.09 -6.57 17.05
CA LEU A 136 1.86 -6.35 17.83
C LEU A 136 0.82 -7.42 17.49
N GLY A 137 0.06 -7.88 18.50
CA GLY A 137 -1.12 -8.72 18.29
C GLY A 137 -2.21 -7.97 17.51
N GLN A 138 -3.15 -8.69 16.88
CA GLN A 138 -4.25 -8.04 16.13
C GLN A 138 -5.06 -7.09 17.01
N ASP A 139 -5.32 -7.49 18.25
CA ASP A 139 -6.08 -6.72 19.25
C ASP A 139 -5.35 -5.46 19.74
N GLU A 140 -4.10 -5.27 19.35
CA GLU A 140 -3.26 -4.13 19.78
C GLU A 140 -2.90 -3.19 18.61
N ARG A 141 -3.45 -3.45 17.43
CA ARG A 141 -3.22 -2.66 16.20
C ARG A 141 -4.32 -1.63 15.95
N GLY A 142 -5.33 -1.56 16.81
CA GLY A 142 -6.36 -0.54 16.76
C GLY A 142 -5.76 0.86 16.89
N ARG A 143 -6.39 1.84 16.24
CA ARG A 143 -5.93 3.24 16.30
C ARG A 143 -5.81 3.74 17.74
N GLU A 144 -6.79 3.39 18.57
CA GLU A 144 -6.83 3.76 19.99
C GLU A 144 -5.70 3.08 20.77
N ASP A 145 -5.42 1.81 20.50
CA ASP A 145 -4.34 1.05 21.14
C ASP A 145 -2.96 1.61 20.80
N LEU A 146 -2.74 1.99 19.53
CA LEU A 146 -1.51 2.62 19.07
C LEU A 146 -1.30 3.99 19.73
N LEU A 147 -2.36 4.80 19.85
CA LEU A 147 -2.31 6.08 20.54
C LEU A 147 -2.04 5.91 22.04
N LEU A 148 -2.69 4.95 22.69
CA LEU A 148 -2.47 4.62 24.10
C LEU A 148 -1.02 4.17 24.33
N ARG A 149 -0.48 3.30 23.48
CA ARG A 149 0.92 2.85 23.59
C ARG A 149 1.92 3.98 23.40
N ARG A 150 1.68 4.90 22.47
CA ARG A 150 2.51 6.10 22.31
C ARG A 150 2.49 6.95 23.59
N LEU A 151 1.31 7.17 24.17
CA LEU A 151 1.18 7.93 25.41
C LEU A 151 1.94 7.23 26.55
N VAL A 152 1.74 5.92 26.71
CA VAL A 152 2.46 5.08 27.69
C VAL A 152 3.97 5.19 27.53
N GLY A 153 4.49 5.11 26.31
CA GLY A 153 5.92 5.21 26.04
C GLY A 153 6.49 6.60 26.35
N ARG A 154 5.72 7.67 26.12
CA ARG A 154 6.11 9.05 26.44
C ARG A 154 6.10 9.32 27.93
N GLU A 155 5.05 8.89 28.63
CA GLU A 155 4.88 9.12 30.07
C GLU A 155 5.61 8.08 30.93
N GLY A 156 6.14 7.01 30.32
CA GLY A 156 6.83 5.94 31.03
C GLY A 156 5.90 5.14 31.95
N TRP A 157 4.64 4.95 31.57
CA TRP A 157 3.65 4.18 32.33
C TRP A 157 4.01 2.68 32.32
N GLN A 158 3.82 2.01 33.46
CA GLN A 158 4.12 0.58 33.62
C GLN A 158 2.83 -0.25 33.71
N ARG A 159 2.82 -1.46 33.14
CA ARG A 159 1.70 -2.40 33.34
C ARG A 159 1.85 -3.17 34.65
N CYS A 160 0.73 -3.35 35.35
CA CYS A 160 0.68 -4.30 36.46
C CYS A 160 0.85 -5.73 35.93
N PRO A 161 1.77 -6.54 36.47
CA PRO A 161 1.96 -7.93 36.03
C PRO A 161 0.70 -8.80 36.18
N GLU A 162 -0.11 -8.54 37.21
CA GLU A 162 -1.27 -9.37 37.53
C GLU A 162 -2.52 -8.97 36.71
N CYS A 163 -2.90 -7.68 36.72
CA CYS A 163 -4.13 -7.23 36.06
C CYS A 163 -3.91 -6.55 34.70
N GLN A 164 -2.66 -6.37 34.25
CA GLN A 164 -2.26 -5.75 32.98
C GLN A 164 -2.69 -4.29 32.76
N MET A 165 -3.35 -3.66 33.75
CA MET A 165 -3.69 -2.24 33.71
C MET A 165 -2.44 -1.36 33.78
N PHE A 166 -2.45 -0.26 33.03
CA PHE A 166 -1.40 0.75 33.10
C PHE A 166 -1.49 1.51 34.43
N VAL A 167 -0.32 1.72 35.03
CA VAL A 167 -0.13 2.46 36.28
C VAL A 167 0.81 3.61 35.99
N GLU A 168 0.40 4.80 36.41
CA GLU A 168 1.21 6.01 36.42
C GLU A 168 1.89 6.15 37.79
N LYS A 169 3.18 6.49 37.79
CA LYS A 169 3.92 6.87 38.99
C LYS A 169 4.12 8.38 38.99
N SER A 170 3.51 9.07 39.95
CA SER A 170 3.69 10.51 40.14
C SER A 170 5.08 10.81 40.71
N GLU A 171 5.39 10.39 41.94
CA GLU A 171 6.69 10.70 42.59
C GLU A 171 7.12 9.59 43.56
N GLY A 172 8.37 9.66 44.07
CA GLY A 172 8.84 8.81 45.16
C GLY A 172 9.39 7.44 44.76
N CYS A 173 9.20 6.45 45.65
CA CYS A 173 9.78 5.10 45.58
C CYS A 173 9.27 4.28 44.37
N ASN A 174 10.06 3.30 43.92
CA ASN A 174 9.65 2.37 42.85
C ASN A 174 8.67 1.29 43.33
N TYR A 175 8.37 1.21 44.63
CA TYR A 175 7.33 0.33 45.15
C TYR A 175 5.95 0.87 44.78
N ILE A 176 5.17 0.06 44.06
CA ILE A 176 3.81 0.38 43.64
C ILE A 176 2.88 -0.72 44.11
N LYS A 177 1.74 -0.32 44.69
CA LYS A 177 0.61 -1.20 44.97
C LYS A 177 -0.51 -0.90 43.99
N CYS A 178 -0.81 -1.85 43.12
CA CYS A 178 -1.87 -1.74 42.13
C CYS A 178 -3.26 -1.73 42.81
N ARG A 179 -4.28 -1.22 42.09
CA ARG A 179 -5.68 -1.29 42.50
C ARG A 179 -6.19 -2.73 42.65
N CYS A 180 -5.58 -3.70 41.97
CA CYS A 180 -5.91 -5.13 42.14
C CYS A 180 -5.30 -5.73 43.42
N GLY A 181 -4.44 -5.01 44.14
CA GLY A 181 -3.75 -5.48 45.34
C GLY A 181 -2.30 -5.92 45.11
N TYR A 182 -1.91 -6.21 43.85
CA TYR A 182 -0.54 -6.63 43.50
C TYR A 182 0.49 -5.55 43.83
N SER A 183 1.60 -5.95 44.44
CA SER A 183 2.71 -5.05 44.78
C SER A 183 3.94 -5.37 43.95
N PHE A 184 4.49 -4.38 43.26
CA PHE A 184 5.57 -4.60 42.30
C PHE A 184 6.50 -3.38 42.16
N CYS A 185 7.68 -3.62 41.61
CA CYS A 185 8.64 -2.59 41.25
C CYS A 185 8.24 -1.92 39.94
N TYR A 186 8.04 -0.60 39.94
CA TYR A 186 7.66 0.16 38.74
C TYR A 186 8.67 0.02 37.59
N ARG A 187 9.96 -0.10 37.90
CA ARG A 187 11.04 -0.11 36.90
C ARG A 187 11.18 -1.45 36.16
N CYS A 188 11.08 -2.57 36.88
CA CYS A 188 11.31 -3.90 36.29
C CYS A 188 10.11 -4.85 36.38
N ALA A 189 8.96 -4.38 36.88
CA ALA A 189 7.72 -5.13 37.02
C ALA A 189 7.84 -6.41 37.87
N SER A 190 8.89 -6.57 38.68
CA SER A 190 9.05 -7.72 39.57
C SER A 190 8.22 -7.55 40.85
N GLU A 191 7.75 -8.66 41.41
CA GLU A 191 7.02 -8.69 42.67
C GLU A 191 7.82 -8.06 43.82
N LEU A 192 7.15 -7.29 44.67
CA LEU A 192 7.71 -6.74 45.91
C LEU A 192 6.77 -7.04 47.07
N SER A 193 7.33 -7.38 48.23
CA SER A 193 6.53 -7.55 49.45
C SER A 193 6.18 -6.20 50.06
N ALA A 194 5.03 -6.11 50.73
CA ALA A 194 4.61 -4.89 51.44
C ALA A 194 5.55 -4.47 52.59
N GLN A 195 6.44 -5.37 53.00
CA GLN A 195 7.42 -5.13 54.07
C GLN A 195 8.77 -4.65 53.51
N ASN A 196 9.05 -4.83 52.22
CA ASN A 196 10.32 -4.47 51.60
C ASN A 196 10.11 -3.71 50.28
N HIS A 197 10.30 -2.40 50.33
CA HIS A 197 10.17 -1.52 49.17
C HIS A 197 11.42 -1.51 48.27
N HIS A 198 12.48 -2.24 48.64
CA HIS A 198 13.71 -2.33 47.85
C HIS A 198 13.65 -3.46 46.82
N CYS A 199 13.93 -3.11 45.56
CA CYS A 199 14.00 -4.06 44.46
C CYS A 199 15.43 -4.51 44.20
N ASN A 200 15.72 -5.78 44.50
CA ASN A 200 17.05 -6.37 44.27
C ASN A 200 17.40 -6.56 42.78
N ASN A 201 16.41 -6.58 41.89
CA ASN A 201 16.60 -6.71 40.44
C ASN A 201 16.95 -5.38 39.75
N CYS A 202 16.76 -4.25 40.44
CA CYS A 202 17.11 -2.94 39.90
C CYS A 202 18.43 -2.53 40.54
N LYS A 203 19.54 -2.66 39.80
CA LYS A 203 20.79 -2.02 40.22
C LYS A 203 20.59 -0.49 40.23
N PRO A 204 21.24 0.23 41.17
CA PRO A 204 21.21 1.68 41.20
C PRO A 204 21.67 2.29 39.87
#